data_AF-A0AA37JGC9-F1
#
_entry.id   AF-A0AA37JGC9-F1
#
_cell.length_a   1.000
_cell.length_b   1.000
_cell.length_c   1.000
_cell.angle_alpha   90.00
_cell.angle_beta   90.00
_cell.angle_gamma   90.00
#
_symmetry.space_group_name_H-M   'P 1'
#
loop_
_entity.id
_entity.type
_entity.pdbx_description
1 polymer ?
#
loop_
_entity_poly.entity_id
_entity_poly.type
_entity_poly.pdbx_seq_one_letter_code
_entity_poly.pdbx_strand_id
1 'polypeptide(L)'
;MNREQEKRRLRAGAFMVNNGRVLMTINLLREKYNALRSVEKGLKAEGIERQEFIDSVNFLHEEGYIYLRDMESREPANLADVEYQTLEAKVTGKGIRLLGGGITDEMVDLDG
;
A
#
# COMPACT_ATOMS: atom_id res chain seq x y z
N MET A 1 0.55 -13.10 29.37
CA MET A 1 0.31 -12.07 28.34
C MET A 1 -1.19 -11.91 28.16
N ASN A 2 -1.69 -10.68 28.00
CA ASN A 2 -3.13 -10.42 27.84
C ASN A 2 -3.55 -10.67 26.38
N ARG A 3 -4.66 -11.39 26.15
CA ARG A 3 -5.18 -11.74 24.81
C ARG A 3 -5.35 -10.52 23.90
N GLU A 4 -5.63 -9.35 24.46
CA GLU A 4 -5.74 -8.10 23.69
C GLU A 4 -4.40 -7.61 23.14
N GLN A 5 -3.31 -7.77 23.90
CA GLN A 5 -1.97 -7.38 23.46
C GLN A 5 -1.47 -8.31 22.35
N GLU A 6 -1.77 -9.60 22.42
CA GLU A 6 -1.48 -10.55 21.34
C GLU A 6 -2.23 -10.21 20.06
N LYS A 7 -3.55 -9.92 20.14
CA LYS A 7 -4.33 -9.48 18.98
C LYS A 7 -3.79 -8.20 18.35
N ARG A 8 -3.36 -7.23 19.17
CA ARG A 8 -2.74 -5.99 18.67
C ARG A 8 -1.42 -6.24 17.97
N ARG A 9 -0.56 -7.12 18.52
CA ARG A 9 0.70 -7.51 17.88
C ARG A 9 0.49 -8.23 16.56
N LEU A 10 -0.49 -9.15 16.49
CA LEU A 10 -0.83 -9.85 15.25
C LEU A 10 -1.30 -8.87 14.17
N ARG A 11 -2.17 -7.91 14.53
CA ARG A 11 -2.62 -6.87 13.60
C ARG A 11 -1.49 -5.95 13.14
N ALA A 12 -0.60 -5.56 14.05
CA ALA A 12 0.57 -4.76 13.70
C ALA A 12 1.50 -5.51 12.74
N GLY A 13 1.76 -6.81 13.00
CA GLY A 13 2.51 -7.69 12.11
C GLY A 13 1.89 -7.77 10.71
N ALA A 14 0.59 -8.06 10.65
CA ALA A 14 -0.13 -8.12 9.38
C ALA A 14 -0.06 -6.80 8.60
N PHE A 15 -0.18 -5.67 9.28
CA PHE A 15 -0.09 -4.35 8.65
C PHE A 15 1.27 -4.09 8.01
N MET A 16 2.38 -4.40 8.69
CA MET A 16 3.73 -4.22 8.16
C MET A 16 3.97 -5.05 6.89
N VAL A 17 3.54 -6.32 6.92
CA VAL A 17 3.63 -7.24 5.77
C VAL A 17 2.73 -6.78 4.62
N ASN A 18 1.51 -6.34 4.92
CA ASN A 18 0.58 -5.86 3.91
C ASN A 18 1.09 -4.59 3.22
N ASN A 19 1.72 -3.66 3.95
CA ASN A 19 2.36 -2.48 3.38
C ASN A 19 3.42 -2.85 2.34
N GLY A 20 4.30 -3.81 2.66
CA GLY A 20 5.33 -4.26 1.74
C GLY A 20 4.74 -4.94 0.50
N ARG A 21 3.78 -5.85 0.68
CA ARG A 21 3.10 -6.52 -0.43
C ARG A 21 2.41 -5.53 -1.36
N VAL A 22 1.63 -4.58 -0.82
CA VAL A 22 0.97 -3.54 -1.59
C VAL A 22 1.96 -2.68 -2.37
N LEU A 23 3.04 -2.23 -1.72
CA LEU A 23 4.08 -1.44 -2.36
C LEU A 23 4.77 -2.21 -3.50
N MET A 24 5.10 -3.48 -3.28
CA MET A 24 5.70 -4.36 -4.29
C MET A 24 4.76 -4.59 -5.49
N THR A 25 3.47 -4.85 -5.25
CA THR A 25 2.51 -5.06 -6.33
C THR A 25 2.33 -3.80 -7.18
N ILE A 26 2.26 -2.61 -6.57
CA ILE A 26 2.21 -1.34 -7.31
C ILE A 26 3.50 -1.12 -8.12
N ASN A 27 4.65 -1.59 -7.63
CA ASN A 27 5.94 -1.45 -8.30
C ASN A 27 6.11 -2.34 -9.55
N LEU A 28 5.27 -3.36 -9.76
CA LEU A 28 5.42 -4.30 -10.90
C LEU A 28 5.44 -3.57 -12.26
N LEU A 29 4.69 -2.48 -12.40
CA LEU A 29 4.67 -1.61 -13.57
C LEU A 29 5.10 -0.19 -13.19
N ARG A 30 6.26 -0.05 -12.56
CA ARG A 30 6.75 1.20 -11.93
C ARG A 30 6.75 2.45 -12.82
N GLU A 31 6.74 2.32 -14.14
CA GLU A 31 6.66 3.46 -15.06
C GLU A 31 5.23 4.02 -15.21
N LYS A 32 4.21 3.18 -14.97
CA LYS A 32 2.78 3.51 -15.12
C LYS A 32 2.10 3.69 -13.77
N TYR A 33 0.89 4.25 -13.83
CA TYR A 33 -0.05 4.18 -12.72
C TYR A 33 -0.85 2.88 -12.82
N ASN A 34 -1.10 2.26 -11.67
CA ASN A 34 -1.84 1.01 -11.53
C ASN A 34 -3.18 1.28 -10.87
N ALA A 35 -4.28 0.92 -11.53
CA ALA A 35 -5.61 1.05 -10.95
C ALA A 35 -5.71 0.27 -9.63
N LEU A 36 -6.09 0.92 -8.53
CA LEU A 36 -6.07 0.29 -7.21
C LEU A 36 -7.01 -0.92 -7.14
N ARG A 37 -8.15 -0.89 -7.84
CA ARG A 37 -9.05 -2.06 -7.97
C ARG A 37 -8.36 -3.30 -8.57
N SER A 38 -7.39 -3.10 -9.48
CA SER A 38 -6.65 -4.20 -10.10
C SER A 38 -5.58 -4.74 -9.14
N VAL A 39 -4.93 -3.85 -8.39
CA VAL A 39 -3.97 -4.20 -7.34
C VAL A 39 -4.65 -5.00 -6.22
N GLU A 40 -5.78 -4.51 -5.70
CA GLU A 40 -6.59 -5.19 -4.69
C GLU A 40 -6.99 -6.59 -5.15
N LYS A 41 -7.46 -6.72 -6.40
CA LYS A 41 -7.86 -8.02 -6.96
C LYS A 41 -6.71 -9.03 -6.97
N GLY A 42 -5.49 -8.58 -7.26
CA GLY A 42 -4.29 -9.42 -7.19
C GLY A 42 -3.99 -9.87 -5.76
N LEU A 43 -3.98 -8.93 -4.83
CA LEU A 43 -3.63 -9.16 -3.42
C LEU A 43 -4.70 -9.93 -2.63
N LYS A 44 -5.95 -9.87 -3.06
CA LYS A 44 -7.03 -10.68 -2.46
C LYS A 44 -6.76 -12.18 -2.61
N ALA A 45 -6.07 -12.60 -3.68
CA ALA A 45 -5.65 -13.99 -3.84
C ALA A 45 -4.55 -14.39 -2.84
N GLU A 46 -3.82 -13.42 -2.29
CA GLU A 46 -2.77 -13.60 -1.29
C GLU A 46 -3.29 -13.45 0.15
N GLY A 47 -4.60 -13.29 0.33
CA GLY A 47 -5.27 -13.24 1.62
C GLY A 47 -5.39 -11.85 2.25
N ILE A 48 -5.02 -10.77 1.55
CA ILE A 48 -5.20 -9.41 2.05
C ILE A 48 -6.67 -9.01 1.92
N GLU A 49 -7.30 -8.63 3.04
CA GLU A 49 -8.67 -8.15 3.04
C GLU A 49 -8.76 -6.71 2.51
N ARG A 50 -9.95 -6.33 2.02
CA ARG A 50 -10.20 -4.99 1.45
C ARG A 50 -9.82 -3.86 2.40
N GLN A 51 -10.15 -3.98 3.69
CA GLN A 51 -9.83 -2.93 4.67
C GLN A 51 -8.31 -2.83 4.88
N GLU A 52 -7.60 -3.96 4.98
CA GLU A 52 -6.15 -3.98 5.14
C GLU A 52 -5.43 -3.40 3.92
N PHE A 53 -5.97 -3.64 2.73
CA PHE A 53 -5.50 -3.01 1.49
C PHE A 53 -5.66 -1.49 1.54
N ILE A 54 -6.85 -1.00 1.92
CA ILE A 54 -7.12 0.45 2.03
C ILE A 54 -6.20 1.10 3.07
N ASP A 55 -6.05 0.48 4.24
CA ASP A 55 -5.17 0.97 5.30
C ASP A 55 -3.72 1.08 4.82
N SER A 56 -3.26 0.08 4.06
CA SER A 56 -1.90 0.06 3.49
C SER A 56 -1.71 1.14 2.43
N VAL A 57 -2.66 1.30 1.50
CA VAL A 57 -2.61 2.35 0.48
C VAL A 57 -2.61 3.74 1.14
N ASN A 58 -3.43 3.94 2.16
CA ASN A 58 -3.48 5.19 2.91
C ASN A 58 -2.12 5.51 3.54
N PHE A 59 -1.56 4.57 4.30
CA PHE A 59 -0.26 4.76 4.94
C PHE A 59 0.85 5.03 3.92
N LEU A 60 0.93 4.23 2.86
CA LEU A 60 1.96 4.40 1.83
C LEU A 60 1.84 5.74 1.10
N HIS A 61 0.62 6.25 0.94
CA HIS A 61 0.38 7.57 0.33
C HIS A 61 0.81 8.69 1.26
N GLU A 62 0.38 8.68 2.52
CA GLU A 62 0.70 9.71 3.52
C GLU A 62 2.22 9.76 3.81
N GLU A 63 2.89 8.60 3.80
CA GLU A 63 4.35 8.53 3.91
C GLU A 63 5.08 8.87 2.61
N GLY A 64 4.36 9.13 1.51
CA GLY A 64 4.94 9.52 0.23
C GLY A 64 5.69 8.40 -0.49
N TYR A 65 5.42 7.13 -0.16
CA TYR A 65 5.95 5.97 -0.89
C TYR A 65 5.21 5.74 -2.22
N ILE A 66 3.95 6.14 -2.31
CA ILE A 66 3.16 6.13 -3.54
C ILE A 66 2.48 7.48 -3.80
N TYR A 67 2.29 7.80 -5.08
CA TYR A 67 1.38 8.86 -5.52
C TYR A 67 0.04 8.26 -5.90
N LEU A 68 -1.03 8.92 -5.46
CA LEU A 68 -2.40 8.65 -5.86
C LEU A 68 -2.91 9.76 -6.79
N ARG A 69 -3.67 9.36 -7.79
CA ARG A 69 -4.45 10.29 -8.63
C ARG A 69 -5.74 9.65 -9.06
N ASP A 70 -6.71 10.48 -9.39
CA ASP A 70 -7.95 10.02 -9.99
C ASP A 70 -7.72 9.58 -11.45
N MET A 71 -8.36 8.49 -11.87
CA MET A 71 -8.14 7.92 -13.20
C MET A 71 -8.77 8.74 -14.32
N GLU A 72 -9.83 9.50 -14.05
CA GLU A 72 -10.55 10.28 -15.05
C GLU A 72 -9.88 11.63 -15.24
N SER A 73 -9.79 12.42 -14.17
CA SER A 73 -9.21 13.77 -14.17
C SER A 73 -7.70 13.79 -14.26
N ARG A 74 -7.02 12.70 -13.83
CA ARG A 74 -5.56 12.61 -13.69
C ARG A 74 -4.95 13.59 -12.68
N GLU A 75 -5.79 14.24 -11.87
CA GLU A 75 -5.38 15.11 -10.79
C GLU A 75 -5.01 14.32 -9.53
N PRO A 76 -4.06 14.82 -8.71
CA PRO A 76 -3.77 14.23 -7.41
C PRO A 76 -5.03 14.06 -6.56
N ALA A 77 -5.15 12.93 -5.88
CA ALA A 77 -6.34 12.59 -5.09
C ALA A 77 -5.94 11.91 -3.78
N ASN A 78 -6.83 12.00 -2.78
CA ASN A 78 -6.68 11.34 -1.48
C ASN A 78 -7.85 10.38 -1.24
N LEU A 79 -7.60 9.29 -0.51
CA LEU A 79 -8.61 8.31 -0.12
C LEU A 79 -9.73 8.89 0.76
N ALA A 80 -9.48 10.00 1.44
CA ALA A 80 -10.47 10.69 2.26
C ALA A 80 -11.62 11.29 1.43
N ASP A 81 -11.33 11.68 0.18
CA ASP A 81 -12.26 12.43 -0.68
C ASP A 81 -12.83 11.59 -1.83
N VAL A 82 -12.12 10.53 -2.23
CA VAL A 82 -12.42 9.77 -3.45
C VAL A 82 -12.40 8.27 -3.18
N GLU A 83 -13.35 7.53 -3.77
CA GLU A 83 -13.37 6.08 -3.70
C GLU A 83 -12.11 5.46 -4.33
N TYR A 84 -11.40 4.60 -3.61
CA TYR A 84 -10.15 4.03 -4.09
C TYR A 84 -10.29 3.29 -5.44
N GLN A 85 -11.48 2.76 -5.78
CA GLN A 85 -11.72 2.06 -7.04
C GLN A 85 -11.67 2.97 -8.28
N THR A 86 -11.75 4.29 -8.10
CA THR A 86 -11.55 5.29 -9.15
C THR A 86 -10.11 5.86 -9.16
N LEU A 87 -9.28 5.43 -8.22
CA LEU A 87 -7.89 5.89 -8.10
C LEU A 87 -6.90 4.90 -8.73
N GLU A 88 -5.76 5.44 -9.11
CA GLU A 88 -4.59 4.69 -9.53
C GLU A 88 -3.33 5.18 -8.82
N ALA A 89 -2.39 4.27 -8.59
CA ALA A 89 -1.18 4.53 -7.81
C ALA A 89 0.10 4.30 -8.61
N LYS A 90 1.14 5.07 -8.29
CA LYS A 90 2.50 4.89 -8.82
C LYS A 90 3.52 5.04 -7.69
N VAL A 91 4.55 4.21 -7.69
CA VAL A 91 5.64 4.31 -6.69
C VAL A 91 6.44 5.60 -6.90
N THR A 92 6.75 6.29 -5.80
CA THR A 92 7.57 7.52 -5.83
C THR A 92 9.06 7.20 -5.81
N GLY A 93 9.92 8.22 -5.93
CA GLY A 93 11.35 8.06 -5.69
C GLY A 93 11.67 7.56 -4.27
N LYS A 94 10.88 7.96 -3.25
CA LYS A 94 11.03 7.46 -1.87
C LYS A 94 10.70 5.97 -1.81
N GLY A 95 9.59 5.56 -2.41
CA GLY A 95 9.20 4.14 -2.49
C GLY A 95 10.22 3.27 -3.23
N ILE A 96 10.80 3.76 -4.33
CA ILE A 96 11.87 3.05 -5.05
C ILE A 96 13.12 2.90 -4.18
N ARG A 97 13.50 3.93 -3.41
CA ARG A 97 14.63 3.83 -2.48
C ARG A 97 14.38 2.81 -1.38
N LEU A 98 13.16 2.72 -0.85
CA LEU A 98 12.78 1.72 0.14
C LEU A 98 12.90 0.31 -0.43
N LEU A 99 12.27 0.07 -1.59
CA LEU A 99 12.33 -1.21 -2.30
C LEU A 99 13.75 -1.63 -2.70
N GLY A 100 14.62 -0.65 -2.99
CA GLY A 100 16.03 -0.89 -3.33
C GLY A 100 16.96 -1.05 -2.13
N GLY A 101 16.45 -1.02 -0.89
CA GLY A 101 17.28 -1.10 0.32
C GLY A 101 18.12 0.16 0.61
N GLY A 102 17.85 1.26 -0.09
CA GLY A 102 18.53 2.54 0.12
C GLY A 102 17.98 3.36 1.29
N ILE A 103 16.82 2.96 1.82
CA ILE A 103 16.24 3.37 3.11
C ILE A 103 15.52 2.17 3.73
N THR A 104 15.24 2.23 5.03
CA THR A 104 14.50 1.22 5.79
C THR A 104 13.33 1.88 6.52
N ASP A 105 12.22 1.17 6.66
CA ASP A 105 11.05 1.61 7.43
C ASP A 105 10.49 0.40 8.19
N GLU A 106 10.41 0.49 9.51
CA GLU A 106 9.91 -0.60 10.36
C GLU A 106 8.44 -0.92 10.09
N MET A 107 7.70 0.00 9.48
CA MET A 107 6.29 -0.18 9.14
C MET A 107 6.08 -0.84 7.77
N VAL A 108 7.15 -1.18 7.03
CA VAL A 108 7.08 -1.80 5.70
C VAL A 108 8.01 -3.00 5.65
N ASP A 109 7.43 -4.20 5.70
CA ASP A 109 8.18 -5.46 5.61
C ASP A 109 8.23 -5.94 4.15
N LEU A 110 9.43 -5.92 3.56
CA LEU A 110 9.68 -6.35 2.18
C LEU A 110 10.09 -7.83 2.06
N ASP A 111 10.39 -8.49 3.17
CA ASP A 111 10.90 -9.87 3.21
C ASP A 111 9.78 -10.91 3.39
N GLY A 112 8.66 -10.49 3.98
CA GLY A 112 7.37 -11.21 3.95
C GLY A 112 7.16 -12.29 5.01
#